data_AF-A0A533SK71-F1
#
_entry.id   AF-A0A533SK71-F1
#
_cell.length_a   1.000
_cell.length_b   1.000
_cell.length_c   1.000
_cell.angle_alpha   90.00
_cell.angle_beta   90.00
_cell.angle_gamma   90.00
#
_symmetry.space_group_name_H-M   'P 1'
#
loop_
_entity.id
_entity.type
_entity.pdbx_description
1 polymer ?
#
loop_
_entity_poly.entity_id
_entity_poly.type
_entity_poly.pdbx_seq_one_letter_code
_entity_poly.pdbx_strand_id
1 'polypeptide(L)'
;MGPEDHWLPPDHYQESPIGAIAHRTSPTNIGLLLTSTLAAYDLGYLDQLGLATRLSTTMETLDQLERYRGHFMNWYDTLTLQPLPPRYISTVDSGNLAASFIVTAQACKKMPYEPIFRWALWQGYLDTLANLTETLTWMRKAEFDQQVEEINQRITAIHTEILSVRQQRELWYPLYLKVSGPYWQDLSQRLMKLVMVGRSAFNLEALGKLQEVAAQTERHHLAVQRTITELVPWIPLFENLPLQFHEPQLSETMAALRTCLPNNIAFGQVHDRIEEAYRHIETLRNLLPKAEVIPKTVAKPVLWSGNAAREWLDRMVAVLRHADTNAISLVAKYAQIMARAEQYTNEMDFVFLYNTQRRVFHIGFNLVMGQLDQNYYDLLASEARISSIIAIAKGDVPQSHWLHLGRPVTRAENSYVLLSWSGTMFEYLMPPLFLRSYPGTLLADSAQGAVLHQIAYGKAKGVPWGISESGFYRFDANQNYQY
;
A
#
# COMPACT_ATOMS: atom_id res chain seq x y z
N MET A 1 14.28 3.24 -4.62
CA MET A 1 13.35 4.36 -4.38
C MET A 1 13.66 4.97 -3.02
N GLY A 2 14.52 5.97 -3.01
CA GLY A 2 14.92 6.70 -1.81
C GLY A 2 15.03 8.19 -2.11
N PRO A 3 15.61 8.97 -1.16
CA PRO A 3 15.81 10.40 -1.34
C PRO A 3 16.59 10.79 -2.59
N GLU A 4 17.53 9.93 -3.03
CA GLU A 4 18.37 10.14 -4.22
C GLU A 4 17.56 10.25 -5.52
N ASP A 5 16.50 9.44 -5.66
CA ASP A 5 15.59 9.45 -6.80
C ASP A 5 14.38 10.38 -6.57
N HIS A 6 14.43 11.25 -5.56
CA HIS A 6 13.31 12.09 -5.14
C HIS A 6 12.02 11.30 -4.90
N TRP A 7 12.15 10.06 -4.41
CA TRP A 7 11.04 9.14 -4.17
C TRP A 7 10.24 8.76 -5.44
N LEU A 8 10.80 8.97 -6.63
CA LEU A 8 10.22 8.52 -7.89
C LEU A 8 10.67 7.08 -8.22
N PRO A 9 9.85 6.31 -8.93
CA PRO A 9 10.22 4.97 -9.36
C PRO A 9 11.16 5.07 -10.57
N PRO A 10 12.32 4.39 -10.58
CA PRO A 10 13.11 4.27 -11.79
C PRO A 10 12.35 3.45 -12.83
N ASP A 11 12.75 3.58 -14.08
CA ASP A 11 12.14 2.89 -15.22
C ASP A 11 12.39 1.38 -15.15
N HIS A 12 13.62 0.99 -14.84
CA HIS A 12 13.98 -0.38 -14.58
C HIS A 12 15.21 -0.49 -13.69
N TYR A 13 15.34 -1.64 -13.04
CA TYR A 13 16.55 -2.07 -12.35
C TYR A 13 17.06 -3.33 -13.03
N GLN A 14 18.31 -3.30 -13.47
CA GLN A 14 19.00 -4.43 -14.05
C GLN A 14 19.92 -5.07 -13.01
N GLU A 15 19.46 -6.14 -12.39
CA GLU A 15 20.23 -6.84 -11.34
C GLU A 15 21.53 -7.47 -11.88
N SER A 16 21.48 -8.07 -13.06
CA SER A 16 22.62 -8.77 -13.68
C SER A 16 22.87 -8.27 -15.12
N PRO A 17 24.13 -8.16 -15.58
CA PRO A 17 25.38 -8.44 -14.84
C PRO A 17 25.93 -7.26 -14.03
N ILE A 18 25.38 -6.05 -14.19
CA ILE A 18 26.01 -4.81 -13.70
C ILE A 18 25.34 -4.15 -12.48
N GLY A 19 24.12 -4.54 -12.09
CA GLY A 19 23.40 -3.89 -10.99
C GLY A 19 23.10 -2.41 -11.27
N ALA A 20 22.48 -2.10 -12.41
CA ALA A 20 22.26 -0.72 -12.87
C ALA A 20 20.82 -0.26 -12.68
N ILE A 21 20.65 0.98 -12.23
CA ILE A 21 19.35 1.66 -12.12
C ILE A 21 19.21 2.62 -13.30
N ALA A 22 18.10 2.51 -14.04
CA ALA A 22 17.74 3.53 -15.02
C ALA A 22 17.05 4.69 -14.30
N HIS A 23 17.83 5.72 -13.96
CA HIS A 23 17.40 6.94 -13.26
C HIS A 23 16.52 7.86 -14.12
N ARG A 24 15.46 7.30 -14.68
CA ARG A 24 14.41 8.01 -15.40
C ARG A 24 13.05 7.44 -15.00
N THR A 25 11.99 8.23 -15.10
CA THR A 25 10.63 7.79 -14.78
C THR A 25 9.63 8.33 -15.80
N SER A 26 8.50 7.64 -15.92
CA SER A 26 7.39 8.00 -16.79
C SER A 26 6.12 8.28 -15.98
N PRO A 27 5.12 8.98 -16.53
CA PRO A 27 3.84 9.17 -15.86
C PRO A 27 3.15 7.84 -15.53
N THR A 28 3.30 6.82 -16.39
CA THR A 28 2.79 5.47 -16.11
C THR A 28 3.50 4.83 -14.91
N ASN A 29 4.84 4.91 -14.81
CA ASN A 29 5.58 4.37 -13.67
C ASN A 29 5.19 5.07 -12.36
N ILE A 30 5.05 6.41 -12.39
CA ILE A 30 4.57 7.21 -11.26
C ILE A 30 3.15 6.76 -10.85
N GLY A 31 2.24 6.62 -11.82
CA GLY A 31 0.88 6.18 -11.56
C GLY A 31 0.84 4.79 -10.91
N LEU A 32 1.61 3.84 -11.43
CA LEU A 32 1.72 2.49 -10.87
C LEU A 32 2.40 2.47 -9.50
N LEU A 33 3.35 3.38 -9.21
CA LEU A 33 3.89 3.55 -7.85
C LEU A 33 2.80 3.98 -6.87
N LEU A 34 1.97 4.97 -7.23
CA LEU A 34 0.87 5.42 -6.38
C LEU A 34 -0.13 4.27 -6.13
N THR A 35 -0.54 3.56 -7.18
CA THR A 35 -1.50 2.45 -7.09
C THR A 35 -0.93 1.26 -6.32
N SER A 36 0.33 0.88 -6.54
CA SER A 36 0.98 -0.21 -5.79
C SER A 36 1.20 0.15 -4.32
N THR A 37 1.45 1.43 -4.01
CA THR A 37 1.54 1.89 -2.62
C THR A 37 0.19 1.74 -1.89
N LEU A 38 -0.93 2.03 -2.56
CA LEU A 38 -2.27 1.77 -2.03
C LEU A 38 -2.53 0.27 -1.85
N ALA A 39 -2.17 -0.56 -2.84
CA ALA A 39 -2.30 -2.01 -2.74
C ALA A 39 -1.48 -2.58 -1.57
N ALA A 40 -0.26 -2.08 -1.36
CA ALA A 40 0.57 -2.47 -0.22
C ALA A 40 -0.09 -2.12 1.13
N TYR A 41 -0.80 -0.99 1.21
CA TYR A 41 -1.62 -0.67 2.39
C TYR A 41 -2.82 -1.61 2.53
N ASP A 42 -3.55 -1.92 1.46
CA ASP A 42 -4.71 -2.81 1.50
C ASP A 42 -4.34 -4.26 1.88
N LEU A 43 -3.18 -4.73 1.42
CA LEU A 43 -2.58 -6.03 1.78
C LEU A 43 -1.93 -6.03 3.18
N GLY A 44 -1.79 -4.85 3.79
CA GLY A 44 -1.24 -4.70 5.14
C GLY A 44 0.28 -4.71 5.24
N TYR A 45 0.99 -4.53 4.12
CA TYR A 45 2.44 -4.33 4.10
C TYR A 45 2.85 -2.93 4.53
N LEU A 46 1.89 -1.99 4.58
CA LEU A 46 2.06 -0.63 5.08
C LEU A 46 1.00 -0.28 6.13
N ASP A 47 1.43 0.47 7.15
CA ASP A 47 0.54 1.17 8.08
C ASP A 47 0.07 2.52 7.50
N GLN A 48 -0.89 3.15 8.18
CA GLN A 48 -1.47 4.44 7.79
C GLN A 48 -0.40 5.54 7.71
N LEU A 49 0.57 5.55 8.61
CA LEU A 49 1.64 6.56 8.58
C LEU A 49 2.61 6.30 7.41
N GLY A 50 2.97 5.04 7.17
CA GLY A 50 3.81 4.65 6.04
C GLY A 50 3.17 4.98 4.69
N LEU A 51 1.86 4.75 4.56
CA LEU A 51 1.10 5.12 3.36
C LEU A 51 1.12 6.64 3.13
N ALA A 52 0.73 7.43 4.13
CA ALA A 52 0.70 8.89 4.01
C ALA A 52 2.08 9.47 3.66
N THR A 53 3.14 8.94 4.29
CA THR A 53 4.51 9.35 4.02
C THR A 53 4.85 9.11 2.55
N ARG A 54 4.69 7.88 2.04
CA ARG A 54 5.04 7.54 0.64
C ARG A 54 4.24 8.33 -0.39
N LEU A 55 2.94 8.47 -0.17
CA LEU A 55 2.09 9.25 -1.09
C LEU A 55 2.49 10.72 -1.08
N SER A 56 2.65 11.32 0.11
CA SER A 56 2.96 12.74 0.19
C SER A 56 4.34 13.09 -0.33
N THR A 57 5.37 12.31 -0.04
CA THR A 57 6.72 12.56 -0.60
C THR A 57 6.70 12.49 -2.12
N THR A 58 5.94 11.55 -2.69
CA THR A 58 5.76 11.47 -4.15
C THR A 58 5.05 12.73 -4.68
N MET A 59 3.93 13.13 -4.07
CA MET A 59 3.17 14.31 -4.49
C MET A 59 4.00 15.61 -4.39
N GLU A 60 4.78 15.77 -3.33
CA GLU A 60 5.70 16.91 -3.13
C GLU A 60 6.80 16.96 -4.21
N THR A 61 7.26 15.80 -4.70
CA THR A 61 8.16 15.75 -5.86
C THR A 61 7.43 16.14 -7.15
N LEU A 62 6.20 15.66 -7.36
CA LEU A 62 5.42 15.99 -8.55
C LEU A 62 5.13 17.49 -8.67
N ASP A 63 5.05 18.21 -7.54
CA ASP A 63 4.86 19.67 -7.51
C ASP A 63 5.99 20.41 -8.24
N GLN A 64 7.18 19.82 -8.27
CA GLN A 64 8.41 20.39 -8.81
C GLN A 64 8.62 20.03 -10.29
N LEU A 65 7.88 19.06 -10.83
CA LEU A 65 8.04 18.61 -12.21
C LEU A 65 7.47 19.62 -13.20
N GLU A 66 8.23 19.90 -14.25
CA GLU A 66 7.77 20.71 -15.38
C GLU A 66 6.58 20.03 -16.07
N ARG A 67 5.52 20.79 -16.32
CA ARG A 67 4.28 20.31 -16.96
C ARG A 67 3.88 21.22 -18.11
N TYR A 68 3.11 20.70 -19.06
CA TYR A 68 2.55 21.48 -20.16
C TYR A 68 1.06 21.19 -20.31
N ARG A 69 0.25 22.25 -20.18
CA ARG A 69 -1.23 22.14 -20.14
C ARG A 69 -1.72 21.10 -19.12
N GLY A 70 -1.09 21.07 -17.95
CA GLY A 70 -1.36 20.10 -16.88
C GLY A 70 -0.81 18.70 -17.10
N HIS A 71 -0.33 18.36 -18.30
CA HIS A 71 0.28 17.05 -18.58
C HIS A 71 1.72 16.99 -18.12
N PHE A 72 2.11 15.83 -17.60
CA PHE A 72 3.49 15.46 -17.34
C PHE A 72 4.16 14.98 -18.63
N MET A 73 5.47 15.21 -18.73
CA MET A 73 6.30 14.74 -19.84
C MET A 73 6.46 13.22 -19.75
N ASN A 74 6.68 12.57 -20.89
CA ASN A 74 6.86 11.12 -20.97
C ASN A 74 8.06 10.60 -20.17
N TRP A 75 9.12 11.39 -20.04
CA TRP A 75 10.32 11.03 -19.30
C TRP A 75 10.87 12.17 -18.46
N TYR A 76 11.19 11.87 -17.21
CA TYR A 76 11.96 12.72 -16.31
C TYR A 76 13.18 11.97 -15.81
N ASP A 77 14.29 12.67 -15.61
CA ASP A 77 15.44 12.16 -14.86
C ASP A 77 15.12 12.19 -13.36
N THR A 78 15.28 11.07 -12.66
CA THR A 78 14.89 10.95 -11.23
C THR A 78 15.86 11.65 -10.28
N LEU A 79 17.08 11.95 -10.74
CA LEU A 79 18.12 12.63 -9.94
C LEU A 79 18.03 14.15 -10.04
N THR A 80 17.53 14.68 -11.15
CA THR A 80 17.52 16.12 -11.45
C THR A 80 16.12 16.72 -11.61
N LEU A 81 15.09 15.87 -11.71
CA LEU A 81 13.70 16.24 -11.97
C LEU A 81 13.47 16.95 -13.32
N GLN A 82 14.49 16.98 -14.18
CA GLN A 82 14.40 17.60 -15.50
C GLN A 82 13.72 16.66 -16.50
N PRO A 83 12.87 17.19 -17.40
CA PRO A 83 12.31 16.39 -18.48
C PRO A 83 13.40 16.00 -19.47
N LEU A 84 13.40 14.73 -19.88
CA LEU A 84 14.37 14.19 -20.83
C LEU A 84 13.95 14.45 -22.28
N PRO A 85 14.91 14.70 -23.20
CA PRO A 85 14.61 14.80 -24.62
C PRO A 85 14.29 13.42 -25.23
N PRO A 86 13.38 13.32 -26.22
CA PRO A 86 12.52 14.41 -26.71
C PRO A 86 11.42 14.73 -25.70
N ARG A 87 11.18 16.03 -25.48
CA ARG A 87 10.07 16.49 -24.62
C ARG A 87 8.75 16.16 -25.29
N TYR A 88 8.04 15.18 -24.75
CA TYR A 88 6.85 14.61 -25.38
C TYR A 88 5.74 14.36 -24.36
N ILE A 89 4.49 14.58 -24.76
CA ILE A 89 3.30 14.25 -23.97
C ILE A 89 2.62 13.05 -24.62
N SER A 90 2.48 11.97 -23.87
CA SER A 90 1.78 10.75 -24.28
C SER A 90 0.34 10.76 -23.79
N THR A 91 -0.63 10.51 -24.68
CA THR A 91 -2.04 10.40 -24.32
C THR A 91 -2.29 9.23 -23.36
N VAL A 92 -1.63 8.10 -23.61
CA VAL A 92 -1.75 6.89 -22.76
C VAL A 92 -1.15 7.13 -21.39
N ASP A 93 0.06 7.67 -21.31
CA ASP A 93 0.72 7.92 -20.03
C ASP A 93 -0.05 8.94 -19.19
N SER A 94 -0.61 9.96 -19.84
CA SER A 94 -1.47 10.95 -19.18
C SER A 94 -2.74 10.30 -18.61
N GLY A 95 -3.40 9.42 -19.37
CA GLY A 95 -4.59 8.74 -18.89
C GLY A 95 -4.31 7.75 -17.75
N ASN A 96 -3.21 7.00 -17.84
CA ASN A 96 -2.77 6.11 -16.76
C ASN A 96 -2.50 6.89 -15.48
N LEU A 97 -1.74 7.99 -15.57
CA LEU A 97 -1.44 8.82 -14.40
C LEU A 97 -2.71 9.47 -13.83
N ALA A 98 -3.60 9.98 -14.68
CA ALA A 98 -4.90 10.52 -14.25
C ALA A 98 -5.75 9.46 -13.53
N ALA A 99 -5.78 8.22 -14.03
CA ALA A 99 -6.49 7.12 -13.40
C ALA A 99 -5.94 6.84 -12.00
N SER A 100 -4.61 6.76 -11.88
CA SER A 100 -3.93 6.60 -10.60
C SER A 100 -4.24 7.73 -9.63
N PHE A 101 -4.24 8.99 -10.08
CA PHE A 101 -4.63 10.12 -9.23
C PHE A 101 -6.07 10.04 -8.74
N ILE A 102 -7.02 9.65 -9.60
CA ILE A 102 -8.42 9.44 -9.20
C ILE A 102 -8.50 8.36 -8.12
N VAL A 103 -7.82 7.23 -8.32
CA VAL A 103 -7.78 6.14 -7.32
C VAL A 103 -7.15 6.61 -6.01
N THR A 104 -6.04 7.36 -6.06
CA THR A 104 -5.39 7.93 -4.88
C THR A 104 -6.31 8.91 -4.15
N ALA A 105 -7.02 9.78 -4.85
CA ALA A 105 -7.97 10.70 -4.25
C ALA A 105 -9.10 9.95 -3.54
N GLN A 106 -9.71 8.95 -4.20
CA GLN A 106 -10.78 8.16 -3.57
C GLN A 106 -10.28 7.35 -2.36
N ALA A 107 -9.07 6.81 -2.41
CA ALA A 107 -8.47 6.11 -1.28
C ALA A 107 -8.25 7.05 -0.09
N CYS A 108 -7.66 8.24 -0.33
CA CYS A 108 -7.43 9.25 0.70
C CYS A 108 -8.76 9.74 1.31
N LYS A 109 -9.80 9.91 0.50
CA LYS A 109 -11.16 10.26 0.96
C LYS A 109 -11.75 9.22 1.91
N LYS A 110 -11.42 7.94 1.72
CA LYS A 110 -11.92 6.84 2.55
C LYS A 110 -11.17 6.73 3.89
N MET A 111 -9.93 7.22 3.97
CA MET A 111 -9.05 7.02 5.14
C MET A 111 -9.67 7.39 6.49
N PRO A 112 -10.41 8.50 6.66
CA PRO A 112 -11.05 8.82 7.95
C PRO A 112 -12.04 7.76 8.45
N TYR A 113 -12.58 6.92 7.56
CA TYR A 113 -13.54 5.87 7.91
C TYR A 113 -12.89 4.51 8.13
N GLU A 114 -11.60 4.36 7.83
CA GLU A 114 -10.88 3.11 8.01
C GLU A 114 -10.51 2.91 9.49
N PRO A 115 -10.59 1.67 10.01
CA PRO A 115 -10.08 1.34 11.33
C PRO A 115 -8.57 1.55 11.40
N ILE A 116 -8.06 1.92 12.58
CA ILE A 116 -6.61 2.12 12.79
C ILE A 116 -5.89 0.77 12.88
N PHE A 117 -6.29 -0.08 13.84
CA PHE A 117 -5.73 -1.42 13.96
C PHE A 117 -6.53 -2.37 13.06
N ARG A 118 -6.06 -2.59 11.82
CA ARG A 118 -6.77 -3.36 10.78
C ARG A 118 -6.34 -4.82 10.75
N TRP A 119 -7.26 -5.71 10.36
CA TRP A 119 -6.93 -7.12 10.11
C TRP A 119 -5.88 -7.29 8.99
N ALA A 120 -5.85 -6.37 8.02
CA ALA A 120 -4.86 -6.38 6.95
C ALA A 120 -3.42 -6.44 7.49
N LEU A 121 -3.11 -5.75 8.61
CA LEU A 121 -1.78 -5.82 9.23
C LEU A 121 -1.46 -7.25 9.72
N TRP A 122 -2.44 -8.02 10.19
CA TRP A 122 -2.23 -9.43 10.49
C TRP A 122 -2.02 -10.24 9.22
N GLN A 123 -2.82 -9.99 8.18
CA GLN A 123 -2.66 -10.67 6.89
C GLN A 123 -1.25 -10.46 6.31
N GLY A 124 -0.75 -9.23 6.27
CA GLY A 124 0.60 -8.94 5.78
C GLY A 124 1.71 -9.61 6.59
N TYR A 125 1.50 -9.78 7.90
CA TYR A 125 2.42 -10.57 8.73
C TYR A 125 2.37 -12.06 8.38
N LEU A 126 1.17 -12.63 8.19
CA LEU A 126 1.00 -14.02 7.77
C LEU A 126 1.62 -14.28 6.40
N ASP A 127 1.51 -13.34 5.46
CA ASP A 127 2.15 -13.43 4.14
C ASP A 127 3.69 -13.47 4.30
N THR A 128 4.25 -12.65 5.19
CA THR A 128 5.70 -12.63 5.47
C THR A 128 6.15 -13.97 6.08
N LEU A 129 5.37 -14.56 6.99
CA LEU A 129 5.64 -15.88 7.54
C LEU A 129 5.50 -16.99 6.49
N ALA A 130 4.54 -16.89 5.57
CA ALA A 130 4.39 -17.84 4.47
C ALA A 130 5.60 -17.80 3.53
N ASN A 131 6.09 -16.60 3.18
CA ASN A 131 7.33 -16.41 2.42
C ASN A 131 8.54 -17.03 3.14
N LEU A 132 8.61 -16.93 4.48
CA LEU A 132 9.65 -17.59 5.26
C LEU A 132 9.58 -19.12 5.10
N THR A 133 8.40 -19.71 5.27
CA THR A 133 8.21 -21.16 5.12
C THR A 133 8.51 -21.65 3.72
N GLU A 134 8.12 -20.91 2.68
CA GLU A 134 8.47 -21.23 1.30
C GLU A 134 9.99 -21.18 1.12
N THR A 135 10.62 -20.09 1.52
CA THR A 135 12.08 -19.89 1.46
C THR A 135 12.83 -21.04 2.13
N LEU A 136 12.38 -21.48 3.31
CA LEU A 136 12.98 -22.61 4.04
C LEU A 136 12.76 -23.96 3.33
N THR A 137 11.62 -24.13 2.66
CA THR A 137 11.30 -25.35 1.90
C THR A 137 12.20 -25.51 0.69
N TRP A 138 12.45 -24.42 -0.06
CA TRP A 138 13.39 -24.42 -1.18
C TRP A 138 14.83 -24.71 -0.73
N MET A 139 15.18 -24.38 0.51
CA MET A 139 16.51 -24.60 1.07
C MET A 139 16.70 -25.98 1.70
N ARG A 140 15.63 -26.75 1.89
CA ARG A 140 15.60 -28.00 2.67
C ARG A 140 16.62 -29.02 2.15
N LYS A 141 17.51 -29.48 3.05
CA LYS A 141 18.44 -30.59 2.83
C LYS A 141 18.43 -31.52 4.03
N ALA A 142 18.84 -32.77 3.82
CA ALA A 142 18.84 -33.82 4.86
C ALA A 142 19.63 -33.41 6.13
N GLU A 143 20.70 -32.61 5.98
CA GLU A 143 21.59 -32.20 7.07
C GLU A 143 20.94 -31.28 8.12
N PHE A 144 19.88 -30.56 7.75
CA PHE A 144 19.21 -29.60 8.64
C PHE A 144 17.68 -29.69 8.55
N ASP A 145 17.19 -30.87 8.16
CA ASP A 145 15.78 -31.15 7.94
C ASP A 145 14.93 -30.94 9.20
N GLN A 146 15.44 -31.44 10.32
CA GLN A 146 14.80 -31.32 11.62
C GLN A 146 14.67 -29.85 12.05
N GLN A 147 15.68 -29.04 11.83
CA GLN A 147 15.69 -27.61 12.19
C GLN A 147 14.66 -26.83 11.37
N VAL A 148 14.55 -27.13 10.07
CA VAL A 148 13.53 -26.53 9.18
C VAL A 148 12.13 -26.95 9.62
N GLU A 149 11.93 -28.23 9.94
CA GLU A 149 10.65 -28.76 10.42
C GLU A 149 10.22 -28.11 11.75
N GLU A 150 11.13 -27.99 12.72
CA GLU A 150 10.86 -27.31 14.00
C GLU A 150 10.45 -25.84 13.80
N ILE A 151 11.09 -25.13 12.86
CA ILE A 151 10.74 -23.75 12.52
C ILE A 151 9.35 -23.69 11.88
N ASN A 152 9.08 -24.55 10.90
CA ASN A 152 7.79 -24.59 10.20
C ASN A 152 6.62 -24.95 11.14
N GLN A 153 6.83 -25.83 12.11
CA GLN A 153 5.83 -26.16 13.13
C GLN A 153 5.49 -24.94 14.00
N ARG A 154 6.49 -24.13 14.38
CA ARG A 154 6.28 -22.88 15.13
C ARG A 154 5.55 -21.82 14.32
N ILE A 155 5.91 -21.67 13.04
CA ILE A 155 5.20 -20.77 12.11
C ILE A 155 3.74 -21.21 11.97
N THR A 156 3.48 -22.51 11.80
CA THR A 156 2.12 -23.06 11.70
C THR A 156 1.30 -22.84 12.97
N ALA A 157 1.93 -23.01 14.14
CA ALA A 157 1.28 -22.78 15.42
C ALA A 157 0.87 -21.31 15.61
N ILE A 158 1.78 -20.35 15.36
CA ILE A 158 1.44 -18.93 15.49
C ILE A 158 0.42 -18.49 14.43
N HIS A 159 0.51 -19.03 13.21
CA HIS A 159 -0.45 -18.75 12.14
C HIS A 159 -1.86 -19.15 12.57
N THR A 160 -2.01 -20.35 13.15
CA THR A 160 -3.29 -20.85 13.67
C THR A 160 -3.82 -19.98 14.81
N GLU A 161 -2.95 -19.57 15.73
CA GLU A 161 -3.31 -18.67 16.83
C GLU A 161 -3.80 -17.30 16.34
N ILE A 162 -3.09 -16.70 15.38
CA ILE A 162 -3.48 -15.42 14.76
C ILE A 162 -4.86 -15.53 14.12
N LEU A 163 -5.10 -16.58 13.33
CA LEU A 163 -6.42 -16.79 12.71
C LEU A 163 -7.54 -16.99 13.74
N SER A 164 -7.25 -17.61 14.89
CA SER A 164 -8.25 -17.86 15.94
C SER A 164 -8.80 -16.58 16.58
N VAL A 165 -8.02 -15.49 16.59
CA VAL A 165 -8.41 -14.20 17.18
C VAL A 165 -8.99 -13.21 16.17
N ARG A 166 -9.23 -13.62 14.92
CA ARG A 166 -9.68 -12.72 13.84
C ARG A 166 -10.91 -11.87 14.18
N GLN A 167 -11.86 -12.42 14.95
CA GLN A 167 -13.07 -11.70 15.38
C GLN A 167 -12.97 -11.13 16.80
N GLN A 168 -11.88 -11.41 17.54
CA GLN A 168 -11.66 -11.04 18.94
C GLN A 168 -10.62 -9.91 19.03
N ARG A 169 -11.06 -8.69 18.70
CA ARG A 169 -10.18 -7.51 18.53
C ARG A 169 -9.43 -7.11 19.80
N GLU A 170 -10.03 -7.40 20.96
CA GLU A 170 -9.44 -7.21 22.28
C GLU A 170 -8.18 -8.05 22.49
N LEU A 171 -8.06 -9.21 21.83
CA LEU A 171 -6.90 -10.10 21.93
C LEU A 171 -5.76 -9.72 20.99
N TRP A 172 -5.97 -8.77 20.07
CA TRP A 172 -4.96 -8.43 19.06
C TRP A 172 -3.71 -7.82 19.66
N TYR A 173 -3.84 -6.87 20.60
CA TYR A 173 -2.67 -6.25 21.21
C TYR A 173 -1.86 -7.21 22.10
N PRO A 174 -2.48 -8.01 23.00
CA PRO A 174 -1.76 -9.07 23.71
C PRO A 174 -1.05 -10.06 22.77
N LEU A 175 -1.73 -10.49 21.70
CA LEU A 175 -1.11 -11.38 20.71
C LEU A 175 0.05 -10.69 19.98
N TYR A 176 -0.08 -9.41 19.66
CA TYR A 176 1.00 -8.63 19.04
C TYR A 176 2.25 -8.61 19.93
N LEU A 177 2.11 -8.33 21.24
CA LEU A 177 3.23 -8.36 22.19
C LEU A 177 3.93 -9.73 22.23
N LYS A 178 3.16 -10.82 22.16
CA LYS A 178 3.70 -12.18 22.08
C LYS A 178 4.47 -12.38 20.77
N VAL A 179 3.87 -12.01 19.65
CA VAL A 179 4.40 -12.18 18.29
C VAL A 179 5.68 -11.38 18.07
N SER A 180 5.65 -10.07 18.36
CA SER A 180 6.79 -9.17 18.14
C SER A 180 7.90 -9.33 19.18
N GLY A 181 7.60 -9.94 20.34
CA GLY A 181 8.53 -10.13 21.44
C GLY A 181 9.00 -11.60 21.53
N PRO A 182 8.52 -12.37 22.54
CA PRO A 182 9.04 -13.72 22.82
C PRO A 182 9.03 -14.68 21.61
N TYR A 183 8.00 -14.65 20.78
CA TYR A 183 7.90 -15.50 19.60
C TYR A 183 8.99 -15.16 18.57
N TRP A 184 9.11 -13.89 18.17
CA TRP A 184 10.11 -13.47 17.20
C TRP A 184 11.54 -13.71 17.70
N GLN A 185 11.80 -13.50 19.00
CA GLN A 185 13.10 -13.79 19.60
C GLN A 185 13.48 -15.28 19.48
N ASP A 186 12.57 -16.20 19.80
CA ASP A 186 12.80 -17.64 19.64
C ASP A 186 12.98 -18.02 18.17
N LEU A 187 12.12 -17.51 17.28
CA LEU A 187 12.19 -17.79 15.85
C LEU A 187 13.52 -17.30 15.24
N SER A 188 13.92 -16.07 15.54
CA SER A 188 15.18 -15.47 15.08
C SER A 188 16.41 -16.26 15.59
N GLN A 189 16.41 -16.69 16.85
CA GLN A 189 17.46 -17.57 17.38
C GLN A 189 17.55 -18.90 16.64
N ARG A 190 16.42 -19.48 16.24
CA ARG A 190 16.38 -20.73 15.48
C ARG A 190 16.86 -20.54 14.04
N LEU A 191 16.46 -19.45 13.38
CA LEU A 191 16.96 -19.08 12.06
C LEU A 191 18.48 -18.86 12.08
N MET A 192 19.01 -18.17 13.09
CA MET A 192 20.45 -18.00 13.27
C MET A 192 21.17 -19.35 13.44
N LYS A 193 20.63 -20.26 14.26
CA LYS A 193 21.18 -21.61 14.43
C LYS A 193 21.16 -22.40 13.12
N LEU A 194 20.08 -22.30 12.35
CA LEU A 194 19.96 -22.93 11.03
C LEU A 194 21.07 -22.44 10.10
N VAL A 195 21.26 -21.12 9.99
CA VAL A 195 22.32 -20.51 9.16
C VAL A 195 23.72 -20.96 9.61
N MET A 196 23.96 -21.11 10.91
CA MET A 196 25.23 -21.62 11.43
C MET A 196 25.48 -23.10 11.07
N VAL A 197 24.46 -23.95 11.17
CA VAL A 197 24.55 -25.38 10.84
C VAL A 197 24.75 -25.59 9.34
N GLY A 198 24.01 -24.85 8.51
CA GLY A 198 24.06 -24.97 7.06
C GLY A 198 25.11 -24.08 6.38
N ARG A 199 26.15 -23.61 7.07
CA ARG A 199 27.10 -22.60 6.56
C ARG A 199 27.81 -23.00 5.25
N SER A 200 28.03 -24.30 5.03
CA SER A 200 28.57 -24.85 3.78
C SER A 200 27.49 -25.15 2.72
N ALA A 201 26.22 -25.16 3.13
CA ALA A 201 25.08 -25.59 2.34
C ALA A 201 24.20 -24.46 1.81
N PHE A 202 24.24 -23.28 2.45
CA PHE A 202 23.58 -22.06 1.97
C PHE A 202 24.45 -21.31 0.96
N ASN A 203 23.88 -21.01 -0.21
CA ASN A 203 24.49 -20.08 -1.17
C ASN A 203 24.14 -18.62 -0.80
N LEU A 204 24.82 -17.66 -1.43
CA LEU A 204 24.61 -16.23 -1.21
C LEU A 204 23.14 -15.80 -1.43
N GLU A 205 22.51 -16.33 -2.48
CA GLU A 205 21.11 -16.04 -2.79
C GLU A 205 20.15 -16.49 -1.67
N ALA A 206 20.36 -17.68 -1.12
CA ALA A 206 19.55 -18.21 -0.03
C ALA A 206 19.67 -17.37 1.24
N LEU A 207 20.90 -16.97 1.59
CA LEU A 207 21.14 -16.08 2.74
C LEU A 207 20.50 -14.70 2.52
N GLY A 208 20.57 -14.17 1.29
CA GLY A 208 19.91 -12.92 0.92
C GLY A 208 18.40 -12.97 1.13
N LYS A 209 17.73 -14.03 0.65
CA LYS A 209 16.28 -14.22 0.85
C LYS A 209 15.89 -14.32 2.33
N LEU A 210 16.66 -15.07 3.13
CA LEU A 210 16.40 -15.17 4.57
C LEU A 210 16.58 -13.81 5.28
N GLN A 211 17.60 -13.05 4.92
CA GLN A 211 17.83 -11.70 5.45
C GLN A 211 16.69 -10.75 5.06
N GLU A 212 16.21 -10.82 3.82
CA GLU A 212 15.10 -10.01 3.35
C GLU A 212 13.81 -10.28 4.11
N VAL A 213 13.44 -11.56 4.30
CA VAL A 213 12.24 -11.95 5.05
C VAL A 213 12.34 -11.56 6.53
N ALA A 214 13.52 -11.70 7.13
CA ALA A 214 13.75 -11.25 8.50
C ALA A 214 13.59 -9.72 8.65
N ALA A 215 14.20 -8.96 7.72
CA ALA A 215 14.07 -7.51 7.69
C ALA A 215 12.61 -7.07 7.44
N GLN A 216 11.88 -7.79 6.59
CA GLN A 216 10.45 -7.53 6.35
C GLN A 216 9.63 -7.76 7.61
N THR A 217 9.89 -8.83 8.35
CA THR A 217 9.22 -9.14 9.62
C THR A 217 9.44 -8.03 10.65
N GLU A 218 10.68 -7.57 10.81
CA GLU A 218 11.01 -6.48 11.74
C GLU A 218 10.34 -5.15 11.33
N ARG A 219 10.39 -4.80 10.05
CA ARG A 219 9.68 -3.62 9.52
C ARG A 219 8.18 -3.69 9.81
N HIS A 220 7.58 -4.88 9.68
CA HIS A 220 6.18 -5.10 9.96
C HIS A 220 5.83 -4.89 11.44
N HIS A 221 6.63 -5.47 12.34
CA HIS A 221 6.47 -5.24 13.78
C HIS A 221 6.59 -3.75 14.13
N LEU A 222 7.58 -3.06 13.59
CA LEU A 222 7.76 -1.61 13.80
C LEU A 222 6.58 -0.79 13.28
N ALA A 223 6.00 -1.16 12.14
CA ALA A 223 4.82 -0.48 11.57
C ALA A 223 3.58 -0.65 12.48
N VAL A 224 3.35 -1.85 13.01
CA VAL A 224 2.26 -2.11 13.97
C VAL A 224 2.52 -1.37 15.28
N GLN A 225 3.75 -1.41 15.80
CA GLN A 225 4.13 -0.66 17.00
C GLN A 225 3.87 0.83 16.85
N ARG A 226 4.33 1.43 15.75
CA ARG A 226 4.13 2.85 15.43
C ARG A 226 2.65 3.18 15.34
N THR A 227 1.86 2.33 14.69
CA THR A 227 0.40 2.52 14.62
C THR A 227 -0.21 2.60 16.03
N ILE A 228 0.21 1.70 16.93
CA ILE A 228 -0.29 1.67 18.31
C ILE A 228 0.18 2.90 19.09
N THR A 229 1.47 3.24 19.04
CA THR A 229 2.04 4.33 19.84
C THR A 229 1.58 5.71 19.38
N GLU A 230 1.44 5.90 18.07
CA GLU A 230 1.15 7.22 17.52
C GLU A 230 -0.35 7.51 17.47
N LEU A 231 -1.21 6.50 17.31
CA LEU A 231 -2.63 6.71 17.02
C LEU A 231 -3.59 6.12 18.06
N VAL A 232 -3.23 5.02 18.73
CA VAL A 232 -4.07 4.36 19.76
C VAL A 232 -3.30 4.00 21.05
N PRO A 233 -2.50 4.93 21.63
CA PRO A 233 -1.58 4.62 22.73
C PRO A 233 -2.25 4.30 24.06
N TRP A 234 -3.56 4.51 24.17
CA TRP A 234 -4.34 4.09 25.35
C TRP A 234 -4.44 2.57 25.48
N ILE A 235 -4.30 1.81 24.38
CA ILE A 235 -4.38 0.34 24.40
C ILE A 235 -3.33 -0.25 25.36
N PRO A 236 -2.02 0.04 25.22
CA PRO A 236 -1.01 -0.38 26.20
C PRO A 236 -1.28 0.05 27.65
N LEU A 237 -1.89 1.22 27.86
CA LEU A 237 -2.17 1.73 29.21
C LEU A 237 -3.31 0.97 29.88
N PHE A 238 -4.31 0.52 29.13
CA PHE A 238 -5.40 -0.29 29.66
C PHE A 238 -4.96 -1.70 30.09
N GLU A 239 -3.90 -2.26 29.47
CA GLU A 239 -3.32 -3.54 29.92
C GLU A 239 -2.65 -3.44 31.31
N ASN A 240 -2.27 -2.23 31.73
CA ASN A 240 -1.60 -1.97 33.00
C ASN A 240 -2.48 -1.10 33.93
N LEU A 241 -3.74 -1.51 34.09
CA LEU A 241 -4.71 -0.78 34.90
C LEU A 241 -4.36 -0.86 36.40
N PRO A 242 -4.22 0.28 37.11
CA PRO A 242 -4.03 0.28 38.56
C PRO A 242 -5.22 -0.37 39.30
N LEU A 243 -4.93 -1.15 40.34
CA LEU A 243 -5.94 -1.90 41.11
C LEU A 243 -7.06 -1.01 41.68
N GLN A 244 -6.75 0.26 41.95
CA GLN A 244 -7.70 1.26 42.45
C GLN A 244 -8.93 1.40 41.56
N PHE A 245 -8.81 1.22 40.24
CA PHE A 245 -9.92 1.37 39.31
C PHE A 245 -10.92 0.20 39.34
N HIS A 246 -10.66 -0.85 40.12
CA HIS A 246 -11.63 -1.92 40.38
C HIS A 246 -12.60 -1.59 41.53
N GLU A 247 -12.37 -0.50 42.27
CA GLU A 247 -13.29 -0.07 43.33
C GLU A 247 -14.66 0.32 42.76
N PRO A 248 -15.78 -0.06 43.42
CA PRO A 248 -17.14 0.19 42.90
C PRO A 248 -17.43 1.65 42.55
N GLN A 249 -16.84 2.59 43.28
CA GLN A 249 -17.02 4.03 43.07
C GLN A 249 -16.36 4.54 41.77
N LEU A 250 -15.33 3.85 41.27
CA LEU A 250 -14.57 4.24 40.07
C LEU A 250 -14.89 3.34 38.86
N SER A 251 -15.28 2.09 39.11
CA SER A 251 -15.46 1.04 38.10
C SER A 251 -16.43 1.43 36.97
N GLU A 252 -17.56 2.06 37.29
CA GLU A 252 -18.54 2.50 36.27
C GLU A 252 -17.96 3.57 35.33
N THR A 253 -17.31 4.60 35.90
CA THR A 253 -16.69 5.66 35.10
C THR A 253 -15.50 5.13 34.31
N MET A 254 -14.75 4.18 34.86
CA MET A 254 -13.65 3.50 34.17
C MET A 254 -14.15 2.65 32.99
N ALA A 255 -15.26 1.93 33.15
CA ALA A 255 -15.90 1.18 32.07
C ALA A 255 -16.39 2.11 30.95
N ALA A 256 -16.93 3.28 31.29
CA ALA A 256 -17.32 4.30 30.31
C ALA A 256 -16.10 4.84 29.53
N LEU A 257 -15.00 5.17 30.23
CA LEU A 257 -13.76 5.61 29.59
C LEU A 257 -13.17 4.54 28.65
N ARG A 258 -13.19 3.25 29.04
CA ARG A 258 -12.75 2.14 28.16
C ARG A 258 -13.65 1.97 26.94
N THR A 259 -14.95 2.19 27.10
CA THR A 259 -15.91 2.13 25.98
C THR A 259 -15.68 3.28 24.99
N CYS A 260 -15.34 4.46 25.50
CA CYS A 260 -15.02 5.64 24.70
C CYS A 260 -13.73 5.48 23.88
N LEU A 261 -12.75 4.73 24.40
CA LEU A 261 -11.44 4.50 23.80
C LEU A 261 -11.25 3.03 23.40
N PRO A 262 -11.97 2.52 22.38
CA PRO A 262 -11.88 1.13 21.98
C PRO A 262 -10.53 0.80 21.34
N ASN A 263 -10.17 -0.49 21.32
CA ASN A 263 -8.92 -0.97 20.70
C ASN A 263 -8.90 -0.82 19.17
N ASN A 264 -10.07 -0.63 18.55
CA ASN A 264 -10.18 -0.49 17.11
C ASN A 264 -11.23 0.57 16.76
N ILE A 265 -10.74 1.80 16.62
CA ILE A 265 -11.51 2.98 16.27
C ILE A 265 -11.24 3.38 14.81
N ALA A 266 -12.23 3.98 14.14
CA ALA A 266 -12.01 4.61 12.86
C ALA A 266 -11.13 5.85 13.01
N PHE A 267 -10.24 6.06 12.06
CA PHE A 267 -9.21 7.08 12.14
C PHE A 267 -9.75 8.51 12.35
N GLY A 268 -10.81 8.88 11.65
CA GLY A 268 -11.45 10.19 11.76
C GLY A 268 -12.26 10.41 13.04
N GLN A 269 -12.45 9.38 13.87
CA GLN A 269 -13.20 9.47 15.14
C GLN A 269 -12.30 9.70 16.36
N VAL A 270 -10.97 9.63 16.20
CA VAL A 270 -10.02 9.71 17.31
C VAL A 270 -10.20 10.99 18.11
N HIS A 271 -10.27 12.15 17.45
CA HIS A 271 -10.44 13.44 18.10
C HIS A 271 -11.71 13.50 18.96
N ASP A 272 -12.87 13.20 18.37
CA ASP A 272 -14.16 13.25 19.07
C ASP A 272 -14.21 12.32 20.28
N ARG A 273 -13.59 11.13 20.18
CA ARG A 273 -13.49 10.18 21.31
C ARG A 273 -12.52 10.64 22.38
N ILE A 274 -11.43 11.32 22.02
CA ILE A 274 -10.50 11.87 23.00
C ILE A 274 -11.17 13.00 23.79
N GLU A 275 -11.92 13.87 23.13
CA GLU A 275 -12.71 14.92 23.78
C GLU A 275 -13.75 14.34 24.76
N GLU A 276 -14.43 13.27 24.37
CA GLU A 276 -15.34 12.54 25.26
C GLU A 276 -14.59 11.89 26.45
N ALA A 277 -13.42 11.29 26.20
CA ALA A 277 -12.59 10.65 27.22
C ALA A 277 -12.11 11.65 28.30
N TYR A 278 -11.81 12.90 27.94
CA TYR A 278 -11.40 13.91 28.91
C TYR A 278 -12.44 14.16 30.01
N ARG A 279 -13.74 14.12 29.69
CA ARG A 279 -14.82 14.25 30.68
C ARG A 279 -14.82 13.11 31.71
N HIS A 280 -14.58 11.89 31.25
CA HIS A 280 -14.49 10.73 32.13
C HIS A 280 -13.22 10.77 33.00
N ILE A 281 -12.09 11.22 32.43
CA ILE A 281 -10.83 11.39 33.17
C ILE A 281 -11.00 12.44 34.29
N GLU A 282 -11.65 13.56 34.01
CA GLU A 282 -11.91 14.59 35.02
C GLU A 282 -12.83 14.06 36.14
N THR A 283 -13.86 13.31 35.77
CA THR A 283 -14.75 12.64 36.74
C THR A 283 -13.96 11.68 37.63
N LEU A 284 -13.10 10.83 37.06
CA LEU A 284 -12.22 9.92 37.82
C LEU A 284 -11.29 10.70 38.75
N ARG A 285 -10.69 11.81 38.29
CA ARG A 285 -9.82 12.66 39.13
C ARG A 285 -10.57 13.24 40.34
N ASN A 286 -11.81 13.65 40.16
CA ASN A 286 -12.64 14.21 41.22
C ASN A 286 -13.05 13.18 42.28
N LEU A 287 -13.20 11.92 41.87
CA LEU A 287 -13.52 10.80 42.77
C LEU A 287 -12.29 10.30 43.57
N LEU A 288 -11.06 10.59 43.12
CA LEU A 288 -9.85 10.16 43.81
C LEU A 288 -9.54 11.01 45.07
N PRO A 289 -9.19 10.39 46.21
CA PRO A 289 -8.96 11.09 47.48
C PRO A 289 -7.77 12.06 47.42
N LYS A 290 -7.98 13.34 47.78
CA LYS A 290 -7.01 14.45 47.61
C LYS A 290 -5.68 14.30 48.38
N ALA A 291 -5.60 13.46 49.41
CA ALA A 291 -4.40 13.23 50.22
C ALA A 291 -4.29 11.77 50.68
N GLU A 292 -3.09 11.33 51.08
CA GLU A 292 -2.92 10.09 51.84
C GLU A 292 -3.76 10.16 53.13
N VAL A 293 -4.82 9.36 53.19
CA VAL A 293 -5.55 9.18 54.45
C VAL A 293 -4.76 8.18 55.29
N ILE A 294 -3.82 8.67 56.10
CA ILE A 294 -3.16 7.87 57.14
C ILE A 294 -4.19 7.67 58.27
N PRO A 295 -4.72 6.46 58.52
CA PRO A 295 -5.77 6.30 59.53
C PRO A 295 -5.18 6.36 60.93
N LYS A 296 -5.53 7.39 61.71
CA LYS A 296 -5.54 7.28 63.17
C LYS A 296 -6.83 6.56 63.54
N THR A 297 -6.72 5.27 63.84
CA THR A 297 -7.75 4.37 64.41
C THR A 297 -8.93 3.98 63.49
N VAL A 298 -9.07 2.67 63.23
CA VAL A 298 -10.27 1.81 63.22
C VAL A 298 -10.22 0.69 62.15
N ALA A 299 -10.56 -0.51 62.63
CA ALA A 299 -10.71 -1.89 62.14
C ALA A 299 -10.85 -2.29 60.65
N LYS A 300 -10.86 -1.40 59.64
CA LYS A 300 -10.70 -1.80 58.22
C LYS A 300 -9.98 -0.70 57.43
N PRO A 301 -8.65 -0.75 57.30
CA PRO A 301 -7.92 0.27 56.57
C PRO A 301 -8.19 0.11 55.08
N VAL A 302 -8.77 1.13 54.44
CA VAL A 302 -8.62 1.27 52.99
C VAL A 302 -7.24 1.90 52.78
N LEU A 303 -6.22 1.02 52.70
CA LEU A 303 -4.82 1.38 52.41
C LEU A 303 -4.67 1.60 50.90
N TRP A 304 -4.87 2.83 50.42
CA TRP A 304 -4.52 3.17 49.04
C TRP A 304 -4.10 4.62 48.96
N SER A 305 -2.86 4.83 48.54
CA SER A 305 -2.41 6.14 48.07
C SER A 305 -3.02 6.34 46.67
N GLY A 306 -3.76 7.44 46.48
CA GLY A 306 -4.30 7.83 45.17
C GLY A 306 -3.22 8.21 44.14
N ASN A 307 -1.94 8.11 44.50
CA ASN A 307 -0.83 8.58 43.70
C ASN A 307 -0.65 7.77 42.40
N ALA A 308 -0.67 6.43 42.48
CA ALA A 308 -0.53 5.59 41.29
C ALA A 308 -1.70 5.76 40.29
N ALA A 309 -2.93 5.94 40.78
CA ALA A 309 -4.10 6.22 39.95
C ALA A 309 -4.01 7.60 39.29
N ARG A 310 -3.54 8.62 40.02
CA ARG A 310 -3.29 9.96 39.45
C ARG A 310 -2.20 9.94 38.40
N GLU A 311 -1.05 9.32 38.68
CA GLU A 311 0.05 9.17 37.73
C GLU A 311 -0.38 8.41 36.47
N TRP A 312 -1.28 7.43 36.60
CA TRP A 312 -1.87 6.75 35.44
C TRP A 312 -2.79 7.67 34.64
N LEU A 313 -3.66 8.47 35.30
CA LEU A 313 -4.51 9.45 34.61
C LEU A 313 -3.70 10.55 33.92
N ASP A 314 -2.61 11.01 34.54
CA ASP A 314 -1.70 12.00 33.96
C ASP A 314 -1.01 11.45 32.72
N ARG A 315 -0.54 10.19 32.78
CA ARG A 315 -0.04 9.46 31.60
C ARG A 315 -1.11 9.29 30.53
N MET A 316 -2.34 8.94 30.90
CA MET A 316 -3.46 8.83 29.97
C MET A 316 -3.69 10.16 29.23
N VAL A 317 -3.78 11.28 29.95
CA VAL A 317 -3.94 12.61 29.33
C VAL A 317 -2.79 12.94 28.38
N ALA A 318 -1.55 12.62 28.75
CA ALA A 318 -0.38 12.86 27.90
C ALA A 318 -0.44 12.06 26.60
N VAL A 319 -0.77 10.76 26.67
CA VAL A 319 -0.85 9.93 25.46
C VAL A 319 -2.05 10.27 24.59
N LEU A 320 -3.19 10.68 25.17
CA LEU A 320 -4.35 11.14 24.40
C LEU A 320 -4.02 12.42 23.63
N ARG A 321 -3.33 13.39 24.25
CA ARG A 321 -2.91 14.61 23.56
C ARG A 321 -2.00 14.31 22.35
N HIS A 322 -1.09 13.37 22.52
CA HIS A 322 -0.19 12.93 21.45
C HIS A 322 -0.98 12.28 20.31
N ALA A 323 -1.86 11.33 20.62
CA ALA A 323 -2.72 10.66 19.65
C ALA A 323 -3.62 11.63 18.88
N ASP A 324 -4.20 12.61 19.58
CA ASP A 324 -5.07 13.62 18.99
C ASP A 324 -4.32 14.49 17.97
N THR A 325 -3.15 15.01 18.37
CA THR A 325 -2.28 15.81 17.49
C THR A 325 -1.90 15.04 16.23
N ASN A 326 -1.50 13.78 16.39
CA ASN A 326 -1.12 12.92 15.27
C ASN A 326 -2.30 12.59 14.36
N ALA A 327 -3.47 12.28 14.94
CA ALA A 327 -4.66 11.97 14.17
C ALA A 327 -5.12 13.18 13.34
N ILE A 328 -5.21 14.36 13.94
CA ILE A 328 -5.57 15.60 13.21
C ILE A 328 -4.59 15.86 12.07
N SER A 329 -3.28 15.78 12.35
CA SER A 329 -2.23 15.99 11.34
C SER A 329 -2.34 15.01 10.18
N LEU A 330 -2.53 13.73 10.47
CA LEU A 330 -2.60 12.69 9.46
C LEU A 330 -3.91 12.74 8.65
N VAL A 331 -5.06 13.11 9.25
CA VAL A 331 -6.31 13.41 8.51
C VAL A 331 -6.08 14.56 7.54
N ALA A 332 -5.47 15.65 8.01
CA ALA A 332 -5.17 16.80 7.16
C ALA A 332 -4.23 16.43 6.01
N LYS A 333 -3.21 15.59 6.26
CA LYS A 333 -2.27 15.10 5.23
C LYS A 333 -2.99 14.31 4.13
N TYR A 334 -3.90 13.40 4.49
CA TYR A 334 -4.70 12.68 3.50
C TYR A 334 -5.64 13.60 2.71
N ALA A 335 -6.25 14.59 3.36
CA ALA A 335 -7.07 15.59 2.66
C ALA A 335 -6.25 16.42 1.67
N GLN A 336 -5.01 16.78 2.01
CA GLN A 336 -4.08 17.48 1.10
C GLN A 336 -3.70 16.61 -0.10
N ILE A 337 -3.33 15.35 0.12
CA ILE A 337 -3.01 14.40 -0.97
C ILE A 337 -4.22 14.23 -1.90
N MET A 338 -5.43 14.08 -1.34
CA MET A 338 -6.68 13.98 -2.10
C MET A 338 -6.88 15.20 -2.98
N ALA A 339 -6.86 16.41 -2.39
CA ALA A 339 -7.07 17.65 -3.11
C ALA A 339 -6.02 17.85 -4.23
N ARG A 340 -4.76 17.48 -3.96
CA ARG A 340 -3.68 17.60 -4.95
C ARG A 340 -3.84 16.62 -6.11
N ALA A 341 -4.19 15.37 -5.83
CA ALA A 341 -4.48 14.38 -6.87
C ALA A 341 -5.68 14.79 -7.74
N GLU A 342 -6.76 15.31 -7.14
CA GLU A 342 -7.91 15.86 -7.87
C GLU A 342 -7.50 17.07 -8.73
N GLN A 343 -6.68 17.97 -8.18
CA GLN A 343 -6.15 19.10 -8.93
C GLN A 343 -5.35 18.65 -10.17
N TYR A 344 -4.43 17.69 -10.03
CA TYR A 344 -3.65 17.19 -11.16
C TYR A 344 -4.52 16.60 -12.26
N THR A 345 -5.51 15.78 -11.91
CA THR A 345 -6.46 15.22 -12.88
C THR A 345 -7.25 16.32 -13.59
N ASN A 346 -7.66 17.37 -12.85
CA ASN A 346 -8.45 18.48 -13.42
C ASN A 346 -7.62 19.38 -14.36
N GLU A 347 -6.34 19.60 -14.03
CA GLU A 347 -5.42 20.43 -14.80
C GLU A 347 -5.03 19.81 -16.15
N MET A 348 -5.02 18.48 -16.27
CA MET A 348 -4.75 17.79 -17.54
C MET A 348 -5.81 18.14 -18.58
N ASP A 349 -5.40 18.77 -19.67
CA ASP A 349 -6.25 19.22 -20.76
C ASP A 349 -6.24 18.20 -21.90
N PHE A 350 -7.15 17.22 -21.87
CA PHE A 350 -7.19 16.22 -22.94
C PHE A 350 -7.71 16.78 -24.27
N VAL A 351 -8.32 17.98 -24.29
CA VAL A 351 -8.94 18.56 -25.50
C VAL A 351 -7.92 18.72 -26.62
N PHE A 352 -6.69 19.13 -26.32
CA PHE A 352 -5.70 19.40 -27.37
C PHE A 352 -5.07 18.14 -27.97
N LEU A 353 -5.11 17.01 -27.25
CA LEU A 353 -4.69 15.71 -27.77
C LEU A 353 -5.79 15.06 -28.63
N TYR A 354 -7.01 15.60 -28.58
CA TYR A 354 -8.16 15.04 -29.27
C TYR A 354 -8.30 15.55 -30.70
N ASN A 355 -8.42 14.64 -31.65
CA ASN A 355 -8.72 14.98 -33.04
C ASN A 355 -10.23 15.08 -33.24
N THR A 356 -10.77 16.29 -33.42
CA THR A 356 -12.22 16.50 -33.56
C THR A 356 -12.82 15.94 -34.84
N GLN A 357 -12.03 15.80 -35.91
CA GLN A 357 -12.49 15.26 -37.19
C GLN A 357 -12.60 13.74 -37.14
N ARG A 358 -11.54 13.06 -36.68
CA ARG A 358 -11.51 11.60 -36.52
C ARG A 358 -12.22 11.11 -35.25
N ARG A 359 -12.46 12.02 -34.31
CA ARG A 359 -13.11 11.78 -33.01
C ARG A 359 -12.38 10.78 -32.12
N VAL A 360 -11.05 10.70 -32.26
CA VAL A 360 -10.14 9.86 -31.48
C VAL A 360 -8.90 10.67 -31.07
N PHE A 361 -8.11 10.16 -30.13
CA PHE A 361 -6.90 10.83 -29.67
C PHE A 361 -5.73 10.62 -30.63
N HIS A 362 -4.87 11.63 -30.73
CA HIS A 362 -3.50 11.46 -31.21
C HIS A 362 -2.70 10.59 -30.23
N ILE A 363 -1.63 9.92 -30.69
CA ILE A 363 -0.75 9.17 -29.77
C ILE A 363 -0.13 10.12 -28.73
N GLY A 364 0.33 11.28 -29.18
CA GLY A 364 0.81 12.32 -28.30
C GLY A 364 1.23 13.58 -29.02
N PHE A 365 2.02 14.39 -28.33
CA PHE A 365 2.46 15.71 -28.77
C PHE A 365 3.94 15.91 -28.50
N ASN A 366 4.70 16.23 -29.54
CA ASN A 366 6.12 16.58 -29.45
C ASN A 366 6.28 18.08 -29.21
N LEU A 367 6.76 18.47 -28.03
CA LEU A 367 6.91 19.88 -27.66
C LEU A 367 8.01 20.58 -28.45
N VAL A 368 9.08 19.86 -28.80
CA VAL A 368 10.22 20.43 -29.53
C VAL A 368 9.80 20.82 -30.95
N MET A 369 9.02 19.97 -31.60
CA MET A 369 8.49 20.22 -32.94
C MET A 369 7.20 21.05 -32.94
N GLY A 370 6.52 21.14 -31.79
CA GLY A 370 5.21 21.78 -31.67
C GLY A 370 4.12 21.05 -32.47
N GLN A 371 4.21 19.73 -32.59
CA GLN A 371 3.34 18.92 -33.47
C GLN A 371 2.69 17.75 -32.74
N LEU A 372 1.41 17.54 -33.06
CA LEU A 372 0.69 16.31 -32.71
C LEU A 372 1.12 15.18 -33.65
N ASP A 373 1.16 13.96 -33.15
CA ASP A 373 1.46 12.79 -33.98
C ASP A 373 0.44 12.59 -35.09
N GLN A 374 0.85 12.02 -36.21
CA GLN A 374 -0.07 11.70 -37.31
C GLN A 374 -0.82 10.37 -37.09
N ASN A 375 -0.45 9.62 -36.06
CA ASN A 375 -1.10 8.37 -35.66
C ASN A 375 -2.07 8.62 -34.50
N TYR A 376 -3.03 7.72 -34.33
CA TYR A 376 -4.17 7.89 -33.43
C TYR A 376 -4.42 6.64 -32.61
N TYR A 377 -4.88 6.77 -31.37
CA TYR A 377 -5.43 5.64 -30.62
C TYR A 377 -6.88 5.39 -31.04
N ASP A 378 -7.05 4.44 -31.95
CA ASP A 378 -8.30 4.20 -32.65
C ASP A 378 -8.97 2.86 -32.31
N LEU A 379 -8.38 2.00 -31.49
CA LEU A 379 -8.98 0.72 -31.09
C LEU A 379 -9.55 0.73 -29.66
N LEU A 380 -10.64 0.01 -29.47
CA LEU A 380 -11.26 -0.19 -28.15
C LEU A 380 -10.48 -1.19 -27.27
N ALA A 381 -9.87 -2.20 -27.88
CA ALA A 381 -8.96 -3.11 -27.20
C ALA A 381 -7.55 -2.49 -27.16
N SER A 382 -7.38 -1.47 -26.33
CA SER A 382 -6.09 -0.82 -26.06
C SER A 382 -6.12 -0.26 -24.64
N GLU A 383 -4.94 -0.16 -24.04
CA GLU A 383 -4.62 0.57 -22.83
C GLU A 383 -5.09 2.03 -22.88
N ALA A 384 -5.06 2.66 -24.07
CA ALA A 384 -5.45 4.05 -24.29
C ALA A 384 -6.92 4.36 -23.97
N ARG A 385 -7.77 3.33 -23.88
CA ARG A 385 -9.17 3.50 -23.50
C ARG A 385 -9.34 4.05 -22.08
N ILE A 386 -8.33 3.94 -21.23
CA ILE A 386 -8.31 4.59 -19.91
C ILE A 386 -8.41 6.11 -20.09
N SER A 387 -7.55 6.70 -20.93
CA SER A 387 -7.58 8.12 -21.30
C SER A 387 -8.93 8.50 -21.88
N SER A 388 -9.50 7.66 -22.75
CA SER A 388 -10.83 7.86 -23.33
C SER A 388 -11.92 8.03 -22.29
N ILE A 389 -12.02 7.10 -21.34
CA ILE A 389 -13.07 7.17 -20.31
C ILE A 389 -12.87 8.38 -19.41
N ILE A 390 -11.64 8.68 -19.00
CA ILE A 390 -11.34 9.82 -18.13
C ILE A 390 -11.69 11.14 -18.81
N ALA A 391 -11.26 11.34 -20.06
CA ALA A 391 -11.55 12.56 -20.80
C ALA A 391 -13.05 12.75 -21.04
N ILE A 392 -13.79 11.66 -21.31
CA ILE A 392 -15.26 11.71 -21.41
C ILE A 392 -15.88 12.08 -20.05
N ALA A 393 -15.44 11.46 -18.97
CA ALA A 393 -15.96 11.71 -17.62
C ALA A 393 -15.67 13.14 -17.14
N LYS A 394 -14.51 13.71 -17.51
CA LYS A 394 -14.14 15.10 -17.24
C LYS A 394 -14.92 16.12 -18.11
N GLY A 395 -15.51 15.65 -19.21
CA GLY A 395 -16.20 16.50 -20.17
C GLY A 395 -15.28 17.18 -21.20
N ASP A 396 -14.00 16.81 -21.24
CA ASP A 396 -13.03 17.33 -22.22
C ASP A 396 -13.38 16.88 -23.65
N VAL A 397 -13.91 15.65 -23.79
CA VAL A 397 -14.28 15.09 -25.10
C VAL A 397 -15.70 14.53 -25.08
N PRO A 398 -16.43 14.56 -26.21
CA PRO A 398 -17.81 14.08 -26.25
C PRO A 398 -17.90 12.55 -26.10
N GLN A 399 -19.00 12.06 -25.55
CA GLN A 399 -19.28 10.61 -25.43
C GLN A 399 -19.21 9.87 -26.77
N SER A 400 -19.46 10.57 -27.89
CA SER A 400 -19.29 9.99 -29.23
C SER A 400 -17.89 9.44 -29.47
N HIS A 401 -16.85 9.95 -28.80
CA HIS A 401 -15.49 9.41 -28.87
C HIS A 401 -15.47 7.89 -28.64
N TRP A 402 -16.15 7.41 -27.60
CA TRP A 402 -16.22 5.98 -27.27
C TRP A 402 -16.79 5.14 -28.42
N LEU A 403 -17.77 5.68 -29.14
CA LEU A 403 -18.41 4.99 -30.27
C LEU A 403 -17.50 4.92 -31.50
N HIS A 404 -16.56 5.86 -31.67
CA HIS A 404 -15.64 5.91 -32.81
C HIS A 404 -14.40 5.01 -32.64
N LEU A 405 -14.16 4.47 -31.45
CA LEU A 405 -13.12 3.45 -31.25
C LEU A 405 -13.48 2.17 -32.03
N GLY A 406 -12.57 1.75 -32.89
CA GLY A 406 -12.61 0.53 -33.68
C GLY A 406 -12.81 -0.72 -32.82
N ARG A 407 -13.64 -1.63 -33.34
CA ARG A 407 -13.98 -2.91 -32.69
C ARG A 407 -13.76 -4.08 -33.65
N PRO A 408 -12.55 -4.26 -34.21
CA PRO A 408 -12.26 -5.44 -35.02
C PRO A 408 -12.41 -6.68 -34.13
N VAL A 409 -13.30 -7.60 -34.51
CA VAL A 409 -13.56 -8.84 -33.75
C VAL A 409 -13.02 -10.02 -34.52
N THR A 410 -12.34 -10.92 -33.82
CA THR A 410 -11.96 -12.24 -34.29
C THR A 410 -12.58 -13.34 -33.42
N ARG A 411 -12.47 -14.59 -33.84
CA ARG A 411 -12.85 -15.76 -33.04
C ARG A 411 -11.58 -16.49 -32.58
N ALA A 412 -11.44 -16.68 -31.28
CA ALA A 412 -10.32 -17.42 -30.66
C ALA A 412 -10.85 -18.29 -29.52
N GLU A 413 -10.43 -19.56 -29.45
CA GLU A 413 -10.80 -20.51 -28.37
C GLU A 413 -12.30 -20.48 -28.00
N ASN A 414 -13.18 -20.54 -29.01
CA ASN A 414 -14.64 -20.46 -28.88
C ASN A 414 -15.23 -19.16 -28.32
N SER A 415 -14.43 -18.09 -28.24
CA SER A 415 -14.85 -16.75 -27.80
C SER A 415 -14.71 -15.72 -28.93
N TYR A 416 -15.51 -14.66 -28.88
CA TYR A 416 -15.31 -13.47 -29.70
C TYR A 416 -14.37 -12.51 -28.98
N VAL A 417 -13.28 -12.12 -29.65
CA VAL A 417 -12.21 -11.32 -29.07
C VAL A 417 -11.98 -10.09 -29.93
N LEU A 418 -11.99 -8.92 -29.31
CA LEU A 418 -11.54 -7.67 -29.93
C LEU A 418 -10.04 -7.75 -30.18
N LEU A 419 -9.61 -7.41 -31.40
CA LEU A 419 -8.20 -7.28 -31.73
C LEU A 419 -7.66 -5.94 -31.20
N SER A 420 -6.48 -6.00 -30.61
CA SER A 420 -5.62 -4.87 -30.25
C SER A 420 -4.54 -4.66 -31.32
N TRP A 421 -3.62 -3.69 -31.16
CA TRP A 421 -2.63 -3.39 -32.20
C TRP A 421 -1.59 -4.49 -32.35
N SER A 422 -0.99 -4.94 -31.25
CA SER A 422 0.07 -5.95 -31.24
C SER A 422 -0.38 -7.28 -30.64
N GLY A 423 -1.54 -7.32 -29.98
CA GLY A 423 -2.04 -8.53 -29.32
C GLY A 423 -1.35 -8.81 -27.98
N THR A 424 -0.66 -7.81 -27.43
CA THR A 424 0.14 -7.95 -26.22
C THR A 424 -0.72 -7.81 -24.97
N MET A 425 -0.31 -8.51 -23.90
CA MET A 425 -1.18 -8.66 -22.73
C MET A 425 -1.48 -7.35 -22.01
N PHE A 426 -0.56 -6.38 -22.02
CA PHE A 426 -0.81 -5.10 -21.33
C PHE A 426 -2.00 -4.33 -21.94
N GLU A 427 -2.20 -4.37 -23.27
CA GLU A 427 -3.33 -3.72 -23.94
C GLU A 427 -4.69 -4.20 -23.39
N TYR A 428 -4.77 -5.47 -22.98
CA TYR A 428 -5.98 -6.09 -22.43
C TYR A 428 -6.07 -5.99 -20.90
N LEU A 429 -4.94 -6.16 -20.20
CA LEU A 429 -4.91 -6.35 -18.75
C LEU A 429 -4.65 -5.06 -17.96
N MET A 430 -4.09 -4.02 -18.58
CA MET A 430 -3.86 -2.75 -17.90
C MET A 430 -5.17 -1.98 -17.62
N PRO A 431 -6.13 -1.84 -18.56
CA PRO A 431 -7.37 -1.10 -18.25
C PRO A 431 -8.21 -1.69 -17.12
N PRO A 432 -8.38 -3.02 -16.99
CA PRO A 432 -9.09 -3.62 -15.84
C PRO A 432 -8.52 -3.29 -14.46
N LEU A 433 -7.28 -2.78 -14.36
CA LEU A 433 -6.73 -2.27 -13.09
C LEU A 433 -7.49 -1.05 -12.58
N PHE A 434 -8.02 -0.22 -13.48
CA PHE A 434 -8.68 1.05 -13.17
C PHE A 434 -10.17 1.04 -13.52
N LEU A 435 -10.54 0.29 -14.55
CA LEU A 435 -11.89 0.22 -15.09
C LEU A 435 -12.53 -1.09 -14.68
N ARG A 436 -13.72 -1.00 -14.07
CA ARG A 436 -14.48 -2.19 -13.69
C ARG A 436 -14.77 -3.04 -14.93
N SER A 437 -14.34 -4.30 -14.89
CA SER A 437 -14.75 -5.30 -15.86
C SER A 437 -16.12 -5.88 -15.50
N TYR A 438 -16.99 -6.04 -16.49
CA TYR A 438 -18.35 -6.56 -16.31
C TYR A 438 -18.46 -7.89 -17.06
N PRO A 439 -18.64 -9.03 -16.36
CA PRO A 439 -18.77 -10.35 -17.00
C PRO A 439 -19.89 -10.38 -18.06
N GLY A 440 -19.65 -11.09 -19.17
CA GLY A 440 -20.60 -11.19 -20.28
C GLY A 440 -20.67 -9.94 -21.18
N THR A 441 -19.70 -9.02 -21.04
CA THR A 441 -19.52 -7.91 -21.98
C THR A 441 -18.39 -8.21 -22.95
N LEU A 442 -18.47 -7.68 -24.18
CA LEU A 442 -17.46 -7.88 -25.20
C LEU A 442 -16.03 -7.54 -24.71
N LEU A 443 -15.87 -6.50 -23.89
CA LEU A 443 -14.57 -6.13 -23.32
C LEU A 443 -14.03 -7.17 -22.34
N ALA A 444 -14.87 -7.67 -21.43
CA ALA A 444 -14.48 -8.70 -20.47
C ALA A 444 -14.16 -10.02 -21.18
N ASP A 445 -15.02 -10.43 -22.11
CA ASP A 445 -14.85 -11.65 -22.90
C ASP A 445 -13.62 -11.56 -23.81
N SER A 446 -13.31 -10.36 -24.34
CA SER A 446 -12.08 -10.14 -25.13
C SER A 446 -10.82 -10.28 -24.29
N ALA A 447 -10.78 -9.69 -23.09
CA ALA A 447 -9.63 -9.83 -22.21
C ALA A 447 -9.40 -11.30 -21.80
N GLN A 448 -10.48 -12.00 -21.41
CA GLN A 448 -10.41 -13.42 -21.08
C GLN A 448 -10.01 -14.27 -22.29
N GLY A 449 -10.61 -14.04 -23.46
CA GLY A 449 -10.32 -14.77 -24.68
C GLY A 449 -8.90 -14.56 -25.19
N ALA A 450 -8.36 -13.34 -25.08
CA ALA A 450 -6.96 -13.05 -25.41
C ALA A 450 -5.99 -13.84 -24.51
N VAL A 451 -6.25 -13.88 -23.20
CA VAL A 451 -5.46 -14.67 -22.24
C VAL A 451 -5.55 -16.17 -22.55
N LEU A 452 -6.76 -16.70 -22.75
CA LEU A 452 -6.97 -18.10 -23.09
C LEU A 452 -6.26 -18.49 -24.39
N HIS A 453 -6.32 -17.62 -25.40
CA HIS A 453 -5.63 -17.83 -26.66
C HIS A 453 -4.11 -17.85 -26.50
N GLN A 454 -3.53 -16.93 -25.73
CA GLN A 454 -2.09 -16.97 -25.44
C GLN A 454 -1.69 -18.22 -24.65
N ILE A 455 -2.51 -18.68 -23.68
CA ILE A 455 -2.28 -19.95 -22.97
C ILE A 455 -2.30 -21.14 -23.95
N ALA A 456 -3.28 -21.19 -24.85
CA ALA A 456 -3.40 -22.24 -25.86
C ALA A 456 -2.20 -22.21 -26.84
N TYR A 457 -1.81 -21.02 -27.28
CA TYR A 457 -0.64 -20.80 -28.12
C TYR A 457 0.65 -21.29 -27.43
N GLY A 458 0.88 -20.89 -26.19
CA GLY A 458 2.04 -21.32 -25.40
C GLY A 458 2.12 -22.84 -25.28
N LYS A 459 1.00 -23.51 -24.98
CA LYS A 459 0.91 -24.98 -24.96
C LYS A 459 1.22 -25.60 -26.32
N ALA A 460 0.65 -25.09 -27.40
CA ALA A 460 0.82 -25.64 -28.75
C ALA A 460 2.26 -25.46 -29.28
N LYS A 461 2.96 -24.41 -28.84
CA LYS A 461 4.32 -24.08 -29.27
C LYS A 461 5.41 -24.50 -28.29
N GLY A 462 5.04 -25.02 -27.12
CA GLY A 462 6.00 -25.36 -26.07
C GLY A 462 6.74 -24.14 -25.50
N VAL A 463 6.09 -22.98 -25.47
CA VAL A 463 6.65 -21.72 -24.94
C VAL A 463 5.75 -21.17 -23.81
N PRO A 464 6.29 -20.34 -22.89
CA PRO A 464 5.46 -19.63 -21.93
C PRO A 464 4.40 -18.75 -22.60
N TRP A 465 3.29 -18.52 -21.91
CA TRP A 465 2.27 -17.53 -22.28
C TRP A 465 2.50 -16.23 -21.50
N GLY A 466 1.75 -15.17 -21.82
CA GLY A 466 1.92 -13.86 -21.19
C GLY A 466 2.82 -12.92 -22.01
N ILE A 467 2.76 -13.05 -23.33
CA ILE A 467 3.55 -12.26 -24.27
C ILE A 467 3.08 -10.81 -24.22
N SER A 468 4.00 -9.94 -23.82
CA SER A 468 3.85 -8.48 -23.81
C SER A 468 5.19 -7.82 -24.10
N GLU A 469 5.19 -6.53 -24.40
CA GLU A 469 6.37 -5.69 -24.57
C GLU A 469 7.24 -5.77 -23.32
N SER A 470 8.50 -6.12 -23.52
CA SER A 470 9.52 -6.21 -22.48
C SER A 470 10.92 -6.09 -23.11
N GLY A 471 11.91 -5.75 -22.30
CA GLY A 471 13.31 -5.83 -22.71
C GLY A 471 13.69 -7.28 -22.99
N PHE A 472 14.51 -7.52 -24.00
CA PHE A 472 14.89 -8.87 -24.40
C PHE A 472 16.35 -9.18 -24.04
N TYR A 473 16.68 -10.48 -23.93
CA TYR A 473 18.01 -10.98 -23.55
C TYR A 473 19.04 -10.75 -24.66
N ARG A 474 19.41 -9.49 -24.88
CA ARG A 474 20.50 -9.04 -25.73
C ARG A 474 21.09 -7.80 -25.10
N PHE A 475 22.41 -7.75 -25.04
CA PHE A 475 23.13 -6.64 -24.42
C PHE A 475 23.60 -5.64 -25.47
N ASP A 476 23.55 -4.35 -25.14
CA ASP A 476 24.33 -3.33 -25.83
C ASP A 476 25.82 -3.41 -25.46
N ALA A 477 26.64 -2.52 -26.04
CA ALA A 477 28.08 -2.46 -25.76
C ALA A 477 28.41 -2.15 -24.29
N ASN A 478 27.46 -1.58 -23.54
CA ASN A 478 27.57 -1.23 -22.13
C ASN A 478 26.95 -2.28 -21.20
N GLN A 479 26.59 -3.46 -21.74
CA GLN A 479 25.94 -4.55 -21.01
C GLN A 479 24.54 -4.22 -20.49
N ASN A 480 23.85 -3.24 -21.06
CA ASN A 480 22.42 -3.00 -20.76
C ASN A 480 21.54 -3.89 -21.63
N TYR A 481 20.43 -4.38 -21.09
CA TYR A 481 19.41 -5.07 -21.90
C TYR A 481 18.81 -4.14 -22.97
N GLN A 482 18.60 -4.69 -24.16
CA GLN A 482 17.96 -3.99 -25.27
C GLN A 482 16.42 -4.09 -25.18
N TYR A 483 15.74 -3.07 -25.72
CA TYR A 483 14.29 -2.94 -25.77
C TYR A 483 13.81 -2.83 -27.20
#